data_AF-A0A2G9ZQS1-F1
#
_entry.id   AF-A0A2G9ZQS1-F1
#
_cell.length_a   1.000
_cell.length_b   1.000
_cell.length_c   1.000
_cell.angle_alpha   90.00
_cell.angle_beta   90.00
_cell.angle_gamma   90.00
#
_symmetry.space_group_name_H-M   'P 1'
#
loop_
_entity.id
_entity.type
_entity.pdbx_description
1 polymer ?
#
loop_
_entity_poly.entity_id
_entity_poly.type
_entity_poly.pdbx_seq_one_letter_code
_entity_poly.pdbx_strand_id
1 'polypeptide(L)'
;MNRFLGLNKKLKLNFLLFAIITIIGIGWATKNVRALNESPIVFTPQVTIPGSNFISETSINLEANTSPIAKYISAIYNYGVGIVGILGALMLMIGGIIWLTAAGSSSKIEQAKSFIGSSLTGLVLVLTAVILLQTVNPDLISFKPISVKNIADIPLEVDNPLFASKDSLPKDTQLGSTCVDSEGGCSLTDPPTITVEETACIEKFGETEWGNRKLACCGSSILCVAPKLWCCGSS
;
A
#
# COMPACT_ATOMS: atom_id res chain seq x y z
N MET A 1 -17.21 46.74 -3.35
CA MET A 1 -16.00 46.31 -2.61
C MET A 1 -15.58 47.27 -1.48
N ASN A 2 -16.45 48.13 -0.92
CA ASN A 2 -15.99 49.22 -0.02
C ASN A 2 -16.76 49.30 1.32
N ARG A 3 -17.52 48.26 1.73
CA ARG A 3 -18.28 48.28 2.99
C ARG A 3 -17.45 47.99 4.26
N PHE A 4 -16.19 47.57 4.12
CA PHE A 4 -15.31 47.28 5.27
C PHE A 4 -14.59 48.51 5.83
N LEU A 5 -14.85 49.72 5.35
CA LEU A 5 -14.06 50.91 5.69
C LEU A 5 -14.42 51.57 7.04
N GLY A 6 -15.57 51.30 7.65
CA GLY A 6 -16.01 51.92 8.92
C GLY A 6 -15.67 51.19 10.23
N LEU A 7 -15.02 50.03 10.20
CA LEU A 7 -14.72 49.25 11.42
C LEU A 7 -13.54 49.82 12.23
N ASN A 8 -13.58 49.65 13.55
CA ASN A 8 -12.55 50.08 14.49
C ASN A 8 -11.18 49.43 14.16
N LYS A 9 -10.07 50.20 14.25
CA LYS A 9 -8.72 49.78 13.77
C LYS A 9 -8.25 48.46 14.39
N LYS A 10 -8.62 48.20 15.65
CA LYS A 10 -8.36 46.95 16.38
C LYS A 10 -9.13 45.74 15.79
N LEU A 11 -10.36 45.96 15.33
CA LEU A 11 -11.23 44.89 14.83
C LEU A 11 -10.85 44.46 13.40
N LYS A 12 -10.38 45.39 12.55
CA LYS A 12 -9.85 45.06 11.21
C LYS A 12 -8.54 44.27 11.27
N LEU A 13 -7.67 44.60 12.23
CA LEU A 13 -6.39 43.91 12.40
C LEU A 13 -6.58 42.46 12.85
N ASN A 14 -7.51 42.21 13.78
CA ASN A 14 -7.82 40.85 14.23
C ASN A 14 -8.44 40.00 13.11
N PHE A 15 -9.29 40.58 12.27
CA PHE A 15 -9.87 39.86 11.12
C PHE A 15 -8.83 39.50 10.06
N LEU A 16 -7.87 40.40 9.79
CA LEU A 16 -6.74 40.13 8.89
C LEU A 16 -5.79 39.05 9.43
N LEU A 17 -5.50 39.04 10.73
CA LEU A 17 -4.67 38.00 11.35
C LEU A 17 -5.33 36.62 11.26
N PHE A 18 -6.65 36.53 11.47
CA PHE A 18 -7.37 35.26 11.34
C PHE A 18 -7.38 34.74 9.89
N ALA A 19 -7.57 35.61 8.91
CA ALA A 19 -7.52 35.25 7.50
C ALA A 19 -6.14 34.70 7.09
N ILE A 20 -5.05 35.30 7.54
CA ILE A 20 -3.69 34.83 7.25
C ILE A 20 -3.43 33.45 7.87
N ILE A 21 -3.88 33.20 9.10
CA ILE A 21 -3.74 31.89 9.77
C ILE A 21 -4.51 30.81 9.01
N THR A 22 -5.71 31.11 8.52
CA THR A 22 -6.49 30.15 7.72
C THR A 22 -5.83 29.82 6.38
N ILE A 23 -5.23 30.80 5.71
CA ILE A 23 -4.56 30.60 4.42
C ILE A 23 -3.26 29.80 4.60
N ILE A 24 -2.49 30.08 5.66
CA ILE A 24 -1.29 29.30 5.99
C ILE A 24 -1.71 27.86 6.28
N GLY A 25 -2.73 27.63 7.12
CA GLY A 25 -3.22 26.29 7.46
C GLY A 25 -3.67 25.46 6.24
N ILE A 26 -4.35 26.08 5.27
CA ILE A 26 -4.79 25.42 4.04
C ILE A 26 -3.59 25.09 3.12
N GLY A 27 -2.55 25.94 3.12
CA GLY A 27 -1.33 25.71 2.34
C GLY A 27 -0.50 24.49 2.76
N TRP A 28 -0.67 24.00 3.99
CA TRP A 28 -0.02 22.75 4.45
C TRP A 28 -0.67 21.48 3.86
N ALA A 29 -1.85 21.59 3.25
CA ALA A 29 -2.59 20.44 2.73
C ALA A 29 -2.23 20.03 1.29
N THR A 30 -1.44 20.83 0.56
CA THR A 30 -1.10 20.54 -0.85
C THR A 30 0.41 20.32 -1.02
N LYS A 31 0.95 19.28 -0.38
CA LYS A 31 2.25 18.73 -0.80
C LYS A 31 1.99 17.51 -1.69
N ASN A 32 2.37 17.61 -2.96
CA ASN A 32 2.36 16.50 -3.89
C ASN A 32 3.37 15.44 -3.42
N VAL A 33 2.86 14.31 -2.96
CA VAL A 33 3.67 13.13 -2.63
C VAL A 33 4.18 12.55 -3.94
N ARG A 34 5.49 12.62 -4.17
CA ARG A 34 6.14 11.86 -5.24
C ARG A 34 6.31 10.44 -4.72
N ALA A 35 5.78 9.45 -5.43
CA ALA A 35 6.00 8.05 -5.13
C ALA A 35 7.51 7.77 -5.19
N LEU A 36 8.11 7.61 -4.02
CA LEU A 36 9.44 7.04 -3.90
C LEU A 36 9.24 5.53 -3.80
N ASN A 37 10.01 4.79 -4.58
CA ASN A 37 10.15 3.34 -4.54
C ASN A 37 10.03 2.87 -3.08
N GLU A 38 8.97 2.13 -2.79
CA GLU A 38 8.48 1.87 -1.43
C GLU A 38 9.49 1.00 -0.69
N SER A 39 10.37 1.62 0.09
CA SER A 39 11.08 0.91 1.15
C SER A 39 9.99 0.22 1.99
N PRO A 40 10.13 -1.10 2.29
CA PRO A 40 9.06 -1.85 2.93
C PRO A 40 8.61 -1.11 4.18
N ILE A 41 7.30 -0.93 4.33
CA ILE A 41 6.73 -0.30 5.53
C ILE A 41 7.00 -1.27 6.69
N VAL A 42 7.99 -0.94 7.52
CA VAL A 42 8.35 -1.74 8.69
C VAL A 42 7.61 -1.18 9.90
N PHE A 43 6.76 -2.00 10.51
CA PHE A 43 6.19 -1.71 11.82
C PHE A 43 7.01 -2.42 12.88
N THR A 44 7.55 -1.64 13.82
CA THR A 44 8.19 -2.14 15.03
C THR A 44 7.24 -1.90 16.22
N PRO A 45 6.50 -2.92 16.68
CA PRO A 45 5.66 -2.78 17.85
C PRO A 45 6.53 -2.47 19.08
N GLN A 46 6.13 -1.47 19.87
CA GLN A 46 6.80 -1.09 21.12
C GLN A 46 6.42 -2.03 22.28
N VAL A 47 5.23 -2.65 22.20
CA VAL A 47 4.69 -3.53 23.25
C VAL A 47 4.36 -4.89 22.63
N THR A 48 4.70 -5.96 23.34
CA THR A 48 4.40 -7.33 22.95
C THR A 48 2.95 -7.67 23.29
N ILE A 49 2.19 -8.18 22.32
CA ILE A 49 0.83 -8.67 22.53
C ILE A 49 0.87 -10.20 22.57
N PRO A 50 0.59 -10.83 23.74
CA PRO A 50 0.60 -12.29 23.88
C PRO A 50 -0.38 -12.96 22.91
N GLY A 51 0.05 -14.06 22.28
CA GLY A 51 -0.79 -14.81 21.34
C GLY A 51 -0.81 -14.24 19.90
N SER A 52 0.15 -13.38 19.55
CA SER A 52 0.27 -12.80 18.20
C SER A 52 1.73 -12.70 17.74
N ASN A 53 1.95 -12.43 16.45
CA ASN A 53 3.29 -12.21 15.88
C ASN A 53 3.84 -10.79 16.18
N PHE A 54 3.12 -9.97 16.95
CA PHE A 54 3.52 -8.63 17.36
C PHE A 54 4.32 -8.70 18.66
N ILE A 55 5.61 -9.01 18.52
CA ILE A 55 6.58 -9.09 19.61
C ILE A 55 7.42 -7.82 19.58
N SER A 56 7.67 -7.24 20.75
CA SER A 56 8.48 -6.03 20.94
C SER A 56 9.79 -6.14 20.15
N GLU A 57 10.13 -5.05 19.46
CA GLU A 57 11.40 -4.90 18.71
C GLU A 57 11.58 -5.84 17.50
N THR A 58 10.58 -6.67 17.18
CA THR A 58 10.62 -7.50 15.98
C THR A 58 10.06 -6.71 14.78
N SER A 59 10.87 -6.50 13.75
CA SER A 59 10.45 -5.85 12.51
C SER A 59 9.54 -6.78 11.72
N ILE A 60 8.28 -6.39 11.54
CA ILE A 60 7.34 -7.09 10.67
C ILE A 60 7.27 -6.32 9.37
N ASN A 61 7.56 -6.98 8.24
CA ASN A 61 7.32 -6.43 6.92
C ASN A 61 5.81 -6.36 6.69
N LEU A 62 5.26 -5.16 6.54
CA LEU A 62 3.89 -5.00 6.10
C LEU A 62 3.88 -5.20 4.59
N GLU A 63 3.26 -6.29 4.14
CA GLU A 63 2.74 -6.30 2.77
C GLU A 63 1.80 -5.11 2.58
N ALA A 64 1.76 -4.53 1.37
CA ALA A 64 0.89 -3.42 0.97
C ALA A 64 -0.61 -3.83 0.93
N ASN A 65 -1.08 -4.43 2.02
CA ASN A 65 -2.42 -4.94 2.25
C ASN A 65 -2.90 -4.44 3.62
N THR A 66 -4.21 -4.42 3.83
CA THR A 66 -4.81 -4.04 5.13
C THR A 66 -4.77 -5.18 6.17
N SER A 67 -4.15 -6.33 5.83
CA SER A 67 -4.01 -7.49 6.73
C SER A 67 -3.28 -7.23 8.07
N PRO A 68 -2.13 -6.52 8.12
CA PRO A 68 -1.37 -6.36 9.36
C PRO A 68 -2.11 -5.48 10.38
N ILE A 69 -2.81 -4.42 9.95
CA ILE A 69 -3.61 -3.59 10.87
C ILE A 69 -4.77 -4.38 11.48
N ALA A 70 -5.41 -5.22 10.67
CA ALA A 70 -6.52 -6.06 11.09
C ALA A 70 -6.07 -7.13 12.10
N LYS A 71 -4.93 -7.78 11.83
CA LYS A 71 -4.30 -8.74 12.76
C LYS A 71 -3.92 -8.08 14.08
N TYR A 72 -3.44 -6.84 14.05
CA TYR A 72 -3.07 -6.09 15.26
C TYR A 72 -4.29 -5.79 16.15
N ILE A 73 -5.38 -5.29 15.56
CA ILE A 73 -6.62 -5.00 16.29
C ILE A 73 -7.23 -6.28 16.87
N SER A 74 -7.23 -7.37 16.09
CA SER A 74 -7.70 -8.69 16.54
C SER A 74 -6.94 -9.18 17.77
N ALA A 75 -5.62 -9.03 17.76
CA ALA A 75 -4.76 -9.49 18.83
C ALA A 75 -5.07 -8.74 20.14
N ILE A 76 -5.25 -7.42 20.07
CA ILE A 76 -5.61 -6.59 21.24
C ILE A 76 -6.99 -7.00 21.78
N TYR A 77 -7.97 -7.21 20.90
CA TYR A 77 -9.32 -7.60 21.32
C TYR A 77 -9.32 -8.94 22.05
N ASN A 78 -8.69 -9.96 21.46
CA ASN A 78 -8.59 -11.30 22.05
C ASN A 78 -7.86 -11.28 23.40
N TYR A 79 -6.79 -10.50 23.50
CA TYR A 79 -6.05 -10.32 24.74
C TYR A 79 -6.88 -9.62 25.82
N GLY A 80 -7.62 -8.56 25.44
CA GLY A 80 -8.50 -7.82 26.34
C GLY A 80 -9.62 -8.68 26.92
N VAL A 81 -10.30 -9.48 26.09
CA VAL A 81 -11.35 -10.41 26.55
C VAL A 81 -10.80 -11.43 27.55
N GLY A 82 -9.59 -11.94 27.32
CA GLY A 82 -8.91 -12.86 28.26
C GLY A 82 -8.66 -12.22 29.63
N ILE A 83 -8.14 -10.99 29.66
CA ILE A 83 -7.88 -10.26 30.91
C ILE A 83 -9.18 -10.05 31.71
N VAL A 84 -10.26 -9.62 31.04
CA VAL A 84 -11.53 -9.40 31.73
C VAL A 84 -12.12 -10.70 32.29
N GLY A 85 -11.97 -11.82 31.59
CA GLY A 85 -12.38 -13.14 32.08
C GLY A 85 -11.66 -13.52 33.39
N ILE A 86 -10.34 -13.31 33.45
CA ILE A 86 -9.53 -13.60 34.64
C ILE A 86 -9.92 -12.68 35.81
N LEU A 87 -10.03 -11.37 35.57
CA LEU A 87 -10.45 -10.39 36.58
C LEU A 87 -11.86 -10.68 37.11
N GLY A 88 -12.79 -11.02 36.22
CA GLY A 88 -14.16 -11.41 36.58
C GLY A 88 -14.18 -12.65 37.47
N ALA A 89 -13.41 -13.68 37.13
CA ALA A 89 -13.29 -14.89 37.94
C ALA A 89 -12.69 -14.61 39.32
N LEU A 90 -11.67 -13.75 39.42
CA LEU A 90 -11.06 -13.35 40.69
C LEU A 90 -12.06 -12.61 41.59
N MET A 91 -12.82 -11.66 41.03
CA MET A 91 -13.82 -10.92 41.81
C MET A 91 -15.02 -11.79 42.23
N LEU A 92 -15.40 -12.77 41.40
CA LEU A 92 -16.39 -13.78 41.79
C LEU A 92 -15.89 -14.65 42.96
N MET A 93 -14.64 -15.09 42.93
CA MET A 93 -14.04 -15.86 44.03
C MET A 93 -14.02 -15.05 45.33
N ILE A 94 -13.61 -13.78 45.29
CA ILE A 94 -13.59 -12.89 46.46
C ILE A 94 -15.00 -12.69 47.00
N GLY A 95 -15.98 -12.39 46.14
CA GLY A 95 -17.38 -12.24 46.54
C GLY A 95 -17.95 -13.51 47.17
N GLY A 96 -17.60 -14.68 46.62
CA GLY A 96 -17.98 -15.99 47.16
C GLY A 96 -17.43 -16.23 48.56
N ILE A 97 -16.15 -15.95 48.79
CA ILE A 97 -15.51 -16.13 50.10
C ILE A 97 -16.13 -15.19 51.15
N ILE A 98 -16.40 -13.93 50.80
CA ILE A 98 -17.03 -12.97 51.72
C ILE A 98 -18.45 -13.42 52.08
N TRP A 99 -19.20 -13.98 51.13
CA TRP A 99 -20.54 -14.49 51.40
C TRP A 99 -20.54 -15.67 52.37
N LEU A 100 -19.63 -16.63 52.17
CA LEU A 100 -19.49 -17.81 53.04
C LEU A 100 -19.00 -17.45 54.45
N THR A 101 -18.16 -16.42 54.59
CA THR A 101 -17.58 -15.97 55.87
C THR A 101 -18.39 -14.88 56.57
N ALA A 102 -19.57 -14.51 56.04
CA ALA A 102 -20.37 -13.40 56.55
C ALA A 102 -20.98 -13.64 57.94
N ALA A 103 -21.11 -14.91 58.38
CA ALA A 103 -21.60 -15.30 59.71
C ALA A 103 -22.91 -14.59 60.15
N GLY A 104 -23.78 -14.24 59.20
CA GLY A 104 -25.06 -13.56 59.46
C GLY A 104 -25.00 -12.02 59.54
N SER A 105 -23.83 -11.40 59.34
CA SER A 105 -23.71 -9.94 59.26
C SER A 105 -24.33 -9.41 57.96
N SER A 106 -25.36 -8.57 58.07
CA SER A 106 -26.04 -7.96 56.92
C SER A 106 -25.09 -7.16 56.03
N SER A 107 -24.16 -6.42 56.62
CA SER A 107 -23.17 -5.61 55.90
C SER A 107 -22.25 -6.47 55.02
N LYS A 108 -21.75 -7.60 55.52
CA LYS A 108 -20.90 -8.51 54.74
C LYS A 108 -21.68 -9.20 53.62
N ILE A 109 -22.94 -9.54 53.86
CA ILE A 109 -23.82 -10.14 52.84
C ILE A 109 -24.08 -9.14 51.71
N GLU A 110 -24.34 -7.88 52.03
CA GLU A 110 -24.56 -6.83 51.04
C GLU A 110 -23.30 -6.54 50.22
N GLN A 111 -22.14 -6.48 50.89
CA GLN A 111 -20.85 -6.33 50.21
C GLN A 111 -20.57 -7.49 49.25
N ALA A 112 -20.77 -8.74 49.68
CA ALA A 112 -20.58 -9.91 48.82
C ALA A 112 -21.50 -9.89 47.59
N LYS A 113 -22.78 -9.51 47.77
CA LYS A 113 -23.74 -9.36 46.67
C LYS A 113 -23.29 -8.29 45.66
N SER A 114 -22.71 -7.19 46.14
CA SER A 114 -22.16 -6.14 45.26
C SER A 114 -20.99 -6.66 44.42
N PHE A 115 -20.06 -7.40 45.01
CA PHE A 115 -18.94 -8.02 44.27
C PHE A 115 -19.41 -9.06 43.24
N ILE A 116 -20.35 -9.93 43.62
CA ILE A 116 -20.92 -10.92 42.71
C ILE A 116 -21.70 -10.23 41.58
N GLY A 117 -22.51 -9.21 41.91
CA GLY A 117 -23.30 -8.47 40.93
C GLY A 117 -22.44 -7.68 39.93
N SER A 118 -21.38 -7.03 40.40
CA SER A 118 -20.46 -6.25 39.55
C SER A 118 -19.60 -7.14 38.65
N SER A 119 -19.11 -8.27 39.14
CA SER A 119 -18.36 -9.23 38.33
C SER A 119 -19.23 -9.91 37.28
N LEU A 120 -20.46 -10.29 37.63
CA LEU A 120 -21.39 -10.93 36.70
C LEU A 120 -21.86 -9.97 35.61
N THR A 121 -22.16 -8.71 35.96
CA THR A 121 -22.53 -7.69 34.96
C THR A 121 -21.38 -7.38 34.01
N GLY A 122 -20.13 -7.30 34.51
CA GLY A 122 -18.94 -7.15 33.66
C GLY A 122 -18.74 -8.32 32.70
N LEU A 123 -18.90 -9.56 33.17
CA LEU A 123 -18.75 -10.76 32.34
C LEU A 123 -19.86 -10.85 31.28
N VAL A 124 -21.11 -10.59 31.67
CA VAL A 124 -22.25 -10.52 30.74
C VAL A 124 -22.04 -9.44 29.71
N LEU A 125 -21.53 -8.27 30.09
CA LEU A 125 -21.27 -7.16 29.17
C LEU A 125 -20.24 -7.55 28.10
N VAL A 126 -19.14 -8.20 28.48
CA VAL A 126 -18.14 -8.68 27.51
C VAL A 126 -18.69 -9.78 26.60
N LEU A 127 -19.37 -10.78 27.18
CA LEU A 127 -19.99 -11.85 26.39
C LEU A 127 -21.02 -11.29 25.40
N THR A 128 -21.83 -10.34 25.85
CA THR A 128 -22.82 -9.66 25.00
C THR A 128 -22.13 -8.87 23.90
N ALA A 129 -21.03 -8.15 24.20
CA ALA A 129 -20.26 -7.43 23.19
C ALA A 129 -19.71 -8.37 22.12
N VAL A 130 -19.14 -9.53 22.51
CA VAL A 130 -18.66 -10.54 21.56
C VAL A 130 -19.81 -11.03 20.67
N ILE A 131 -20.95 -11.41 21.26
CA ILE A 131 -22.13 -11.88 20.52
C ILE A 131 -22.65 -10.80 19.57
N LEU A 132 -22.70 -9.54 20.01
CA LEU A 132 -23.13 -8.41 19.19
C LEU A 132 -22.23 -8.22 17.98
N LEU A 133 -20.90 -8.22 18.19
CA LEU A 133 -19.93 -8.11 17.10
C LEU A 133 -20.08 -9.28 16.11
N GLN A 134 -20.22 -10.52 16.61
CA GLN A 134 -20.44 -11.69 15.76
C GLN A 134 -21.75 -11.61 14.96
N THR A 135 -22.80 -11.06 15.56
CA THR A 135 -24.12 -10.93 14.92
C THR A 135 -24.12 -9.86 13.83
N VAL A 136 -23.42 -8.74 14.05
CA VAL A 136 -23.33 -7.66 13.07
C VAL A 136 -22.43 -8.04 11.91
N ASN A 137 -21.21 -8.51 12.20
CA ASN A 137 -20.30 -9.03 11.19
C ASN A 137 -19.20 -9.90 11.83
N PRO A 138 -19.14 -11.22 11.54
CA PRO A 138 -18.09 -12.09 12.05
C PRO A 138 -16.67 -11.68 11.60
N ASP A 139 -16.54 -10.93 10.51
CA ASP A 139 -15.26 -10.44 9.99
C ASP A 139 -14.60 -9.38 10.89
N LEU A 140 -15.31 -8.84 11.88
CA LEU A 140 -14.75 -7.90 12.86
C LEU A 140 -13.96 -8.61 13.98
N ILE A 141 -14.13 -9.92 14.10
CA ILE A 141 -13.43 -10.77 15.07
C ILE A 141 -12.48 -11.72 14.35
N SER A 142 -12.87 -12.21 13.16
CA SER A 142 -12.03 -12.99 12.27
C SER A 142 -11.80 -12.23 10.98
N PHE A 143 -10.87 -11.28 11.00
CA PHE A 143 -10.64 -10.43 9.84
C PHE A 143 -10.15 -11.24 8.66
N LYS A 144 -10.99 -11.30 7.62
CA LYS A 144 -10.60 -11.74 6.29
C LYS A 144 -9.78 -10.61 5.65
N PRO A 145 -8.47 -10.78 5.43
CA PRO A 145 -7.69 -9.74 4.79
C PRO A 145 -8.18 -9.56 3.35
N ILE A 146 -8.53 -8.33 3.01
CA ILE A 146 -8.70 -7.95 1.61
C ILE A 146 -7.30 -7.99 0.99
N SER A 147 -7.03 -9.08 0.27
CA SER A 147 -5.84 -9.17 -0.58
C SER A 147 -6.06 -8.22 -1.74
N VAL A 148 -5.51 -7.02 -1.62
CA VAL A 148 -5.34 -6.16 -2.77
C VAL A 148 -4.23 -6.83 -3.57
N LYS A 149 -4.63 -7.52 -4.64
CA LYS A 149 -3.65 -7.96 -5.63
C LYS A 149 -2.96 -6.69 -6.09
N ASN A 150 -1.69 -6.54 -5.72
CA ASN A 150 -0.82 -5.56 -6.33
C ASN A 150 -1.01 -5.81 -7.83
N ILE A 151 -1.59 -4.81 -8.50
CA ILE A 151 -1.68 -4.81 -9.94
C ILE A 151 -0.20 -4.78 -10.28
N ALA A 152 0.37 -5.96 -10.59
CA ALA A 152 1.75 -6.08 -11.04
C ALA A 152 1.91 -4.93 -11.99
N ASP A 153 2.81 -4.00 -11.65
CA ASP A 153 2.98 -2.73 -12.35
C ASP A 153 2.65 -3.03 -13.79
N ILE A 154 1.50 -2.54 -14.29
CA ILE A 154 1.35 -2.50 -15.73
C ILE A 154 2.61 -1.74 -16.07
N PRO A 155 3.59 -2.34 -16.76
CA PRO A 155 4.73 -1.56 -17.15
C PRO A 155 4.07 -0.43 -17.92
N LEU A 156 4.06 0.75 -17.32
CA LEU A 156 4.18 1.96 -18.07
C LEU A 156 5.64 1.86 -18.53
N GLU A 157 5.89 0.90 -19.43
CA GLU A 157 6.67 1.13 -20.61
C GLU A 157 6.08 2.44 -21.11
N VAL A 158 6.71 3.52 -20.66
CA VAL A 158 6.98 4.61 -21.55
C VAL A 158 7.79 3.96 -22.66
N ASP A 159 7.08 3.26 -23.54
CA ASP A 159 7.42 3.18 -24.92
C ASP A 159 7.55 4.65 -25.29
N ASN A 160 8.77 5.16 -25.18
CA ASN A 160 9.25 6.01 -26.25
C ASN A 160 8.82 5.25 -27.51
N PRO A 161 7.95 5.82 -28.36
CA PRO A 161 7.19 5.10 -29.39
C PRO A 161 8.06 4.57 -30.55
N LEU A 162 9.26 4.11 -30.26
CA LEU A 162 10.35 3.81 -31.16
C LEU A 162 11.00 2.44 -30.90
N PHE A 163 10.49 1.56 -30.02
CA PHE A 163 11.07 0.22 -29.87
C PHE A 163 9.99 -0.81 -29.50
N ALA A 164 9.62 -1.68 -30.44
CA ALA A 164 8.72 -2.80 -30.17
C ALA A 164 9.52 -4.04 -29.75
N SER A 165 9.18 -4.61 -28.59
CA SER A 165 9.74 -5.87 -28.09
C SER A 165 9.33 -7.07 -28.94
N LYS A 166 10.22 -8.05 -29.11
CA LYS A 166 10.04 -9.25 -29.95
C LYS A 166 8.78 -10.06 -29.60
N ASP A 167 8.37 -10.05 -28.34
CA ASP A 167 7.29 -10.90 -27.82
C ASP A 167 5.89 -10.38 -28.17
N SER A 168 5.77 -9.14 -28.66
CA SER A 168 4.50 -8.53 -29.06
C SER A 168 4.26 -8.55 -30.58
N LEU A 169 5.17 -9.13 -31.38
CA LEU A 169 5.02 -9.18 -32.84
C LEU A 169 4.13 -10.36 -33.31
N PRO A 170 3.13 -10.11 -34.18
CA PRO A 170 2.42 -11.15 -34.91
C PRO A 170 3.38 -12.02 -35.73
N LYS A 171 3.13 -13.34 -35.80
CA LYS A 171 3.99 -14.32 -36.51
C LYS A 171 4.13 -14.07 -38.02
N ASP A 172 3.25 -13.23 -38.57
CA ASP A 172 3.18 -12.82 -39.97
C ASP A 172 3.90 -11.49 -40.27
N THR A 173 4.55 -10.86 -39.28
CA THR A 173 5.26 -9.59 -39.46
C THR A 173 6.46 -9.74 -40.42
N GLN A 174 6.50 -8.92 -41.46
CA GLN A 174 7.61 -8.89 -42.40
C GLN A 174 8.77 -8.07 -41.85
N LEU A 175 9.78 -8.75 -41.29
CA LEU A 175 11.03 -8.11 -40.88
C LEU A 175 11.95 -7.82 -42.09
N GLY A 176 12.48 -6.60 -42.12
CA GLY A 176 13.51 -6.10 -43.03
C GLY A 176 14.62 -5.35 -42.27
N SER A 177 15.59 -4.80 -43.01
CA SER A 177 16.75 -4.12 -42.44
C SER A 177 17.08 -2.87 -43.22
N THR A 178 17.34 -1.75 -42.54
CA THR A 178 17.72 -0.48 -43.19
C THR A 178 18.98 0.11 -42.56
N CYS A 179 19.77 0.82 -43.36
CA CYS A 179 20.97 1.52 -42.93
C CYS A 179 20.64 3.02 -42.78
N VAL A 180 20.83 3.60 -41.59
CA VAL A 180 20.67 5.05 -41.37
C VAL A 180 21.94 5.60 -40.75
N ASP A 181 22.33 6.80 -41.19
CA ASP A 181 23.54 7.54 -40.83
C ASP A 181 23.39 8.42 -39.56
N SER A 182 22.20 8.42 -38.95
CA SER A 182 21.85 9.25 -37.79
C SER A 182 20.87 8.51 -36.85
N GLU A 183 20.64 9.02 -35.63
CA GLU A 183 19.88 8.36 -34.54
C GLU A 183 18.39 8.11 -34.83
N GLY A 184 17.94 8.31 -36.08
CA GLY A 184 16.60 7.95 -36.52
C GLY A 184 16.52 6.44 -36.81
N GLY A 185 15.61 5.75 -36.12
CA GLY A 185 15.23 4.38 -36.46
C GLY A 185 14.50 4.29 -37.81
N CYS A 186 13.86 3.16 -38.07
CA CYS A 186 13.10 2.83 -39.28
C CYS A 186 11.94 3.79 -39.66
N SER A 187 11.64 4.79 -38.81
CA SER A 187 10.56 5.77 -38.98
C SER A 187 10.76 6.76 -40.14
N LEU A 188 11.96 6.81 -40.73
CA LEU A 188 12.30 7.70 -41.86
C LEU A 188 12.24 7.00 -43.24
N THR A 189 11.77 5.76 -43.30
CA THR A 189 11.67 5.00 -44.55
C THR A 189 10.25 5.03 -45.10
N ASP A 190 10.09 5.17 -46.41
CA ASP A 190 8.81 5.00 -47.12
C ASP A 190 8.71 3.56 -47.65
N PRO A 191 7.83 2.68 -47.13
CA PRO A 191 6.77 2.91 -46.15
C PRO A 191 7.23 2.90 -44.67
N PRO A 192 6.52 3.60 -43.76
CA PRO A 192 6.91 3.75 -42.36
C PRO A 192 6.83 2.40 -41.63
N THR A 193 7.95 2.02 -41.02
CA THR A 193 8.14 0.69 -40.44
C THR A 193 8.53 0.81 -38.97
N ILE A 194 8.03 -0.06 -38.09
CA ILE A 194 8.39 -0.03 -36.66
C ILE A 194 9.80 -0.58 -36.45
N THR A 195 10.56 0.04 -35.54
CA THR A 195 11.85 -0.47 -35.08
C THR A 195 11.63 -1.62 -34.12
N VAL A 196 12.22 -2.76 -34.45
CA VAL A 196 12.14 -4.00 -33.68
C VAL A 196 13.50 -4.26 -33.06
N GLU A 197 13.51 -4.95 -31.91
CA GLU A 197 14.74 -5.41 -31.27
C GLU A 197 15.63 -6.23 -32.23
N GLU A 198 16.96 -6.02 -32.17
CA GLU A 198 17.94 -6.66 -33.07
C GLU A 198 17.88 -8.20 -33.00
N THR A 199 17.47 -8.74 -31.85
CA THR A 199 17.30 -10.18 -31.60
C THR A 199 16.24 -10.84 -32.49
N ALA A 200 15.22 -10.11 -32.93
CA ALA A 200 14.20 -10.63 -33.84
C ALA A 200 14.73 -10.80 -35.28
N CYS A 201 15.58 -9.88 -35.73
CA CYS A 201 16.21 -9.99 -37.04
C CYS A 201 17.32 -11.04 -37.09
N ILE A 202 18.07 -11.21 -36.00
CA ILE A 202 19.11 -12.26 -35.90
C ILE A 202 18.47 -13.65 -36.03
N GLU A 203 17.30 -13.89 -35.44
CA GLU A 203 16.61 -15.18 -35.58
C GLU A 203 16.11 -15.43 -37.02
N LYS A 204 15.68 -14.39 -37.72
CA LYS A 204 15.17 -14.52 -39.09
C LYS A 204 16.26 -14.70 -40.14
N PHE A 205 17.34 -13.93 -40.06
CA PHE A 205 18.40 -13.89 -41.07
C PHE A 205 19.63 -14.73 -40.69
N GLY A 206 19.76 -15.13 -39.42
CA GLY A 206 20.95 -15.79 -38.90
C GLY A 206 22.09 -14.80 -38.56
N GLU A 207 22.89 -15.13 -37.55
CA GLU A 207 23.95 -14.27 -37.02
C GLU A 207 24.99 -13.85 -38.07
N THR A 208 25.38 -14.78 -38.95
CA THR A 208 26.42 -14.55 -39.96
C THR A 208 25.96 -13.62 -41.08
N GLU A 209 24.72 -13.77 -41.57
CA GLU A 209 24.17 -12.87 -42.58
C GLU A 209 23.87 -11.48 -42.01
N TRP A 210 23.40 -11.42 -40.76
CA TRP A 210 23.15 -10.16 -40.07
C TRP A 210 24.44 -9.36 -39.88
N GLY A 211 25.53 -10.04 -39.49
CA GLY A 211 26.87 -9.44 -39.40
C GLY A 211 27.35 -8.88 -40.75
N ASN A 212 27.18 -9.64 -41.84
CA ASN A 212 27.55 -9.19 -43.18
C ASN A 212 26.74 -7.97 -43.65
N ARG A 213 25.43 -7.91 -43.32
CA ARG A 213 24.58 -6.75 -43.60
C ARG A 213 25.03 -5.50 -42.84
N LYS A 214 25.46 -5.67 -41.59
CA LYS A 214 26.00 -4.59 -40.75
C LYS A 214 27.28 -4.01 -41.34
N LEU A 215 28.17 -4.88 -41.86
CA LEU A 215 29.36 -4.44 -42.60
C LEU A 215 28.99 -3.78 -43.95
N ALA A 216 27.99 -4.30 -44.66
CA ALA A 216 27.55 -3.74 -45.94
C ALA A 216 27.01 -2.31 -45.82
N CYS A 217 26.35 -1.96 -44.70
CA CYS A 217 25.90 -0.60 -44.42
C CYS A 217 27.04 0.44 -44.35
N CYS A 218 28.29 0.01 -44.15
CA CYS A 218 29.44 0.93 -44.08
C CYS A 218 30.07 1.27 -45.44
N GLY A 219 29.79 0.52 -46.51
CA GLY A 219 30.50 0.66 -47.79
C GLY A 219 32.04 0.59 -47.69
N SER A 220 32.76 0.86 -48.79
CA SER A 220 34.24 0.97 -48.80
C SER A 220 34.78 2.30 -48.26
N SER A 221 33.98 3.05 -47.52
CA SER A 221 34.31 4.37 -47.01
C SER A 221 34.85 4.29 -45.57
N ILE A 222 36.14 4.59 -45.41
CA ILE A 222 36.89 4.65 -44.13
C ILE A 222 36.35 5.70 -43.12
N LEU A 223 35.34 6.50 -43.51
CA LEU A 223 34.75 7.57 -42.72
C LEU A 223 33.37 7.22 -42.11
N CYS A 224 33.04 5.95 -41.97
CA CYS A 224 31.82 5.54 -41.25
C CYS A 224 31.96 5.79 -39.74
N VAL A 225 31.62 6.99 -39.31
CA VAL A 225 31.31 7.29 -37.90
C VAL A 225 29.91 6.73 -37.63
N ALA A 226 29.87 5.40 -37.44
CA ALA A 226 28.74 4.58 -36.97
C ALA A 226 27.40 4.66 -37.75
N PRO A 227 27.27 4.02 -38.93
CA PRO A 227 25.94 3.66 -39.42
C PRO A 227 25.37 2.54 -38.54
N LYS A 228 24.20 2.77 -37.97
CA LYS A 228 23.47 1.76 -37.17
C LYS A 228 22.56 1.00 -38.13
N LEU A 229 22.83 -0.30 -38.32
CA LEU A 229 21.87 -1.20 -38.98
C LEU A 229 20.67 -1.35 -38.04
N TRP A 230 19.48 -0.96 -38.51
CA TRP A 230 18.25 -1.09 -37.74
C TRP A 230 17.39 -2.25 -38.27
N CYS A 231 16.80 -2.99 -37.33
CA CYS A 231 15.80 -4.01 -37.63
C CYS A 231 14.42 -3.35 -37.72
N CYS A 232 13.75 -3.53 -38.85
CA CYS A 232 12.45 -2.92 -39.13
C CYS A 232 11.40 -4.00 -39.33
N GLY A 233 10.23 -3.89 -38.73
CA GLY A 233 9.09 -4.79 -38.95
C GLY A 233 7.92 -4.06 -39.59
N SER A 234 7.41 -4.54 -40.72
CA SER A 234 6.14 -4.09 -41.29
C SER A 234 5.08 -5.16 -41.08
N SER A 235 3.90 -4.76 -40.62
CA SER A 235 2.67 -5.56 -40.64
C SER A 235 2.03 -5.50 -42.01
#